data_AF-A0A928ZWA8-F1
#
_entry.id   AF-A0A928ZWA8-F1
#
_cell.length_a   1.000
_cell.length_b   1.000
_cell.length_c   1.000
_cell.angle_alpha   90.00
_cell.angle_beta   90.00
_cell.angle_gamma   90.00
#
_symmetry.space_group_name_H-M   'P 1'
#
loop_
_entity.id
_entity.type
_entity.pdbx_description
1 polymer ?
#
loop_
_entity_poly.entity_id
_entity_poly.type
_entity_poly.pdbx_seq_one_letter_code
_entity_poly.pdbx_strand_id
1 'polypeptide(L)'
;MSQSPRDRIAQRRQLQKQQSQIFLELLPVLDDLDRACTHWQQAQQQCQETATNKAPWWRQLLSWNAGSKASQPDQLDVVVKSAYDGVALIRQSLLDILERQTVTPIKTLGHPFDPRQMNAMGREVSPEAVPNTVVKEILKGYCWQDRVLREAQVIVADASDAVAVKDAD
;
A
#
# COMPACT_ATOMS: atom_id res chain seq x y z
N MET A 1 -2.56 -33.95 -37.36
CA MET A 1 -2.92 -32.65 -37.99
C MET A 1 -2.09 -31.55 -37.34
N SER A 2 -1.07 -31.02 -38.02
CA SER A 2 -0.22 -29.96 -37.49
C SER A 2 -0.92 -28.60 -37.60
N GLN A 3 -1.15 -27.93 -36.47
CA GLN A 3 -1.76 -26.58 -36.45
C GLN A 3 -0.95 -25.57 -37.25
N SER A 4 -1.64 -24.70 -38.00
CA SER A 4 -1.06 -23.67 -38.87
C SER A 4 -0.28 -22.61 -38.07
N PRO A 5 0.79 -22.00 -38.63
CA PRO A 5 1.52 -20.92 -37.97
C PRO A 5 0.64 -19.75 -37.49
N ARG A 6 -0.45 -19.43 -38.19
CA ARG A 6 -1.42 -18.39 -37.79
C ARG A 6 -2.16 -18.76 -36.51
N ASP A 7 -2.59 -20.02 -36.40
CA ASP A 7 -3.33 -20.53 -35.25
C ASP A 7 -2.48 -20.49 -33.97
N ARG A 8 -1.18 -20.81 -34.10
CA ARG A 8 -0.22 -20.76 -32.96
C ARG A 8 -0.05 -19.34 -32.42
N ILE A 9 0.02 -18.33 -33.30
CA ILE A 9 0.13 -16.91 -32.88
C ILE A 9 -1.15 -16.47 -32.18
N ALA A 10 -2.32 -16.79 -32.75
CA ALA A 10 -3.61 -16.48 -32.15
C ALA A 10 -3.76 -17.14 -30.77
N GLN A 11 -3.38 -18.41 -30.66
CA GLN A 11 -3.40 -19.16 -29.41
C GLN A 11 -2.47 -18.54 -28.35
N ARG A 12 -1.25 -18.15 -28.71
CA ARG A 12 -0.33 -17.47 -27.77
C ARG A 12 -0.89 -16.13 -27.29
N ARG A 13 -1.47 -15.33 -28.19
CA ARG A 13 -2.14 -14.07 -27.80
C ARG A 13 -3.31 -14.32 -26.86
N GLN A 14 -4.09 -15.38 -27.11
CA GLN A 14 -5.20 -15.75 -26.25
C GLN A 14 -4.72 -16.16 -24.86
N LEU A 15 -3.69 -16.99 -24.78
CA LEU A 15 -3.08 -17.38 -23.50
C LEU A 15 -2.55 -16.16 -22.74
N GLN A 16 -1.86 -15.24 -23.41
CA GLN A 16 -1.40 -14.00 -22.79
C GLN A 16 -2.55 -13.13 -22.27
N LYS A 17 -3.65 -13.03 -23.02
CA LYS A 17 -4.85 -12.31 -22.56
C LYS A 17 -5.45 -12.98 -21.32
N GLN A 18 -5.54 -14.31 -21.30
CA GLN A 18 -6.05 -15.05 -20.15
C GLN A 18 -5.15 -14.87 -18.92
N GLN A 19 -3.83 -14.95 -19.07
CA GLN A 19 -2.87 -14.71 -17.99
C GLN A 19 -3.00 -13.28 -17.45
N SER A 20 -3.03 -12.28 -18.34
CA SER A 20 -3.23 -10.88 -17.97
C SER A 20 -4.54 -10.69 -17.18
N GLN A 21 -5.60 -11.37 -17.59
CA GLN A 21 -6.90 -11.30 -16.93
C GLN A 21 -6.85 -11.87 -15.50
N ILE A 22 -6.21 -13.02 -15.33
CA ILE A 22 -6.02 -13.63 -14.00
C ILE A 22 -5.23 -12.69 -13.09
N PHE A 23 -4.15 -12.07 -13.59
CA PHE A 23 -3.39 -11.11 -12.77
C PHE A 23 -4.25 -9.92 -12.37
N LEU A 24 -5.05 -9.37 -13.28
CA LEU A 24 -5.97 -8.26 -12.99
C LEU A 24 -6.99 -8.63 -11.91
N GLU A 25 -7.51 -9.86 -11.93
CA GLU A 25 -8.46 -10.35 -10.92
C GLU A 25 -7.82 -10.56 -9.54
N LEU A 26 -6.51 -10.79 -9.48
CA LEU A 26 -5.77 -10.92 -8.22
C LEU A 26 -5.42 -9.58 -7.58
N LEU A 27 -5.28 -8.50 -8.35
CA LEU A 27 -4.86 -7.19 -7.80
C LEU A 27 -5.82 -6.61 -6.74
N PRO A 28 -7.16 -6.67 -6.89
CA PRO A 28 -8.08 -6.21 -5.84
C PRO A 28 -7.91 -6.98 -4.53
N VAL A 29 -7.68 -8.29 -4.61
CA VAL A 29 -7.43 -9.12 -3.41
C VAL A 29 -6.16 -8.64 -2.71
N LEU A 30 -5.11 -8.34 -3.46
CA LEU A 30 -3.87 -7.78 -2.92
C LEU A 30 -4.11 -6.40 -2.27
N ASP A 31 -4.92 -5.53 -2.89
CA ASP A 31 -5.27 -4.24 -2.30
C ASP A 31 -6.03 -4.40 -0.98
N ASP A 32 -6.95 -5.36 -0.90
CA ASP A 32 -7.71 -5.63 0.32
C ASP A 32 -6.81 -6.16 1.43
N LEU A 33 -5.80 -6.98 1.08
CA LEU A 33 -4.76 -7.40 2.03
C LEU A 33 -3.89 -6.23 2.49
N ASP A 34 -3.47 -5.35 1.58
CA ASP A 34 -2.72 -4.11 1.90
C ASP A 34 -3.52 -3.21 2.87
N ARG A 35 -4.82 -3.01 2.59
CA ARG A 35 -5.73 -2.25 3.45
C ARG A 35 -5.88 -2.90 4.81
N ALA A 36 -6.10 -4.21 4.86
CA ALA A 36 -6.24 -4.96 6.11
C ALA A 36 -4.99 -4.82 6.99
N CYS A 37 -3.80 -5.02 6.42
CA CYS A 37 -2.54 -4.82 7.13
C CYS A 37 -2.39 -3.38 7.67
N THR A 38 -2.73 -2.37 6.86
CA THR A 38 -2.63 -0.96 7.25
C THR A 38 -3.56 -0.62 8.42
N HIS A 39 -4.83 -1.04 8.34
CA HIS A 39 -5.81 -0.78 9.40
C HIS A 39 -5.45 -1.48 10.71
N TRP A 40 -4.95 -2.73 10.65
CA TRP A 40 -4.50 -3.43 11.86
C TRP A 40 -3.28 -2.79 12.51
N GLN A 41 -2.31 -2.31 11.72
CA GLN A 41 -1.13 -1.66 12.24
C GLN A 41 -1.49 -0.35 12.98
N GLN A 42 -2.41 0.43 12.42
CA GLN A 42 -2.92 1.64 13.07
C GLN A 42 -3.66 1.33 14.38
N ALA A 43 -4.49 0.28 14.40
CA ALA A 43 -5.19 -0.14 15.62
C ALA A 43 -4.22 -0.57 16.73
N GLN A 44 -3.13 -1.29 16.39
CA GLN A 44 -2.10 -1.65 17.37
C GLN A 44 -1.35 -0.43 17.91
N GLN A 45 -1.01 0.55 17.07
CA GLN A 45 -0.35 1.79 17.50
C GLN A 45 -1.24 2.57 18.49
N GLN A 46 -2.55 2.65 18.26
CA GLN A 46 -3.49 3.29 19.19
C GLN A 46 -3.54 2.57 20.55
N CYS A 47 -3.53 1.23 20.57
CA CYS A 47 -3.48 0.46 21.82
C CYS A 47 -2.15 0.65 22.57
N GLN A 48 -1.04 0.80 21.86
CA GLN A 48 0.27 1.05 22.49
C GLN A 48 0.39 2.49 23.00
N GLU A 49 -0.07 3.47 22.22
CA GLU A 49 -0.08 4.87 22.62
C GLU A 49 -0.97 5.11 23.83
N THR A 50 -2.12 4.45 23.95
CA THR A 50 -2.95 4.53 25.16
C THR A 50 -2.29 3.92 26.40
N ALA A 51 -1.42 2.91 26.23
CA ALA A 51 -0.61 2.33 27.30
C ALA A 51 0.61 3.19 27.68
N THR A 52 1.22 3.90 26.72
CA THR A 52 2.40 4.74 26.94
C THR A 52 2.09 6.23 27.08
N ASN A 53 0.84 6.65 26.89
CA ASN A 53 0.42 8.03 27.07
C ASN A 53 0.66 8.37 28.53
N LYS A 54 1.75 9.13 28.76
CA LYS A 54 2.30 9.55 30.05
C LYS A 54 1.17 9.76 31.04
N ALA A 55 0.88 8.71 31.81
CA ALA A 55 -0.08 8.79 32.87
C ALA A 55 0.41 9.95 33.75
N PRO A 56 -0.44 10.96 34.04
CA PRO A 56 -0.04 12.02 34.93
C PRO A 56 0.60 11.40 36.18
N TRP A 57 1.65 12.01 36.73
CA TRP A 57 2.35 11.53 37.92
C TRP A 57 1.41 11.02 39.03
N TRP A 58 0.22 11.63 39.16
CA TRP A 58 -0.81 11.25 40.12
C TRP A 58 -1.44 9.87 39.86
N ARG A 59 -1.51 9.37 38.61
CA ARG A 59 -1.97 8.00 38.29
C ARG A 59 -0.98 6.93 38.75
N GLN A 60 0.33 7.19 38.68
CA GLN A 60 1.35 6.30 39.26
C GLN A 60 1.24 6.27 40.80
N LEU A 61 0.90 7.39 41.43
CA LEU A 61 0.59 7.43 42.86
C LEU A 61 -0.69 6.67 43.22
N LEU A 62 -1.74 6.71 42.38
CA LEU A 62 -2.95 5.90 42.61
C LEU A 62 -2.70 4.40 42.45
N SER A 63 -1.78 3.98 41.57
CA SER A 63 -1.39 2.56 41.46
C SER A 63 -0.60 2.03 42.66
N TRP A 64 -0.05 2.89 43.53
CA TRP A 64 0.58 2.44 44.79
C TRP A 64 -0.48 1.94 45.79
N ASN A 65 -1.68 2.54 45.82
CA ASN A 65 -2.75 2.11 46.74
C ASN A 65 -3.72 1.09 46.14
N ALA A 66 -3.75 0.94 44.82
CA ALA A 66 -4.46 -0.16 44.19
C ALA A 66 -3.55 -1.39 44.27
N GLY A 67 -3.94 -2.41 45.04
CA GLY A 67 -3.35 -3.76 45.00
C GLY A 67 -3.59 -4.45 43.65
N SER A 68 -3.22 -3.80 42.54
CA SER A 68 -3.47 -4.27 41.20
C SER A 68 -2.44 -5.34 40.88
N LYS A 69 -2.90 -6.58 40.79
CA LYS A 69 -2.26 -7.60 39.96
C LYS A 69 -1.95 -6.95 38.62
N ALA A 70 -0.66 -6.80 38.31
CA ALA A 70 -0.22 -6.37 37.00
C ALA A 70 -0.92 -7.24 35.96
N SER A 71 -1.67 -6.60 35.07
CA SER A 71 -2.49 -7.25 34.05
C SER A 71 -1.61 -8.17 33.22
N GLN A 72 -1.94 -9.46 33.22
CA GLN A 72 -1.48 -10.42 32.23
C GLN A 72 -1.77 -9.83 30.83
N PRO A 73 -0.86 -9.96 29.84
CA PRO A 73 -1.18 -9.52 28.48
C PRO A 73 -2.52 -10.12 28.10
N ASP A 74 -3.46 -9.25 27.71
CA ASP A 74 -4.82 -9.66 27.46
C ASP A 74 -4.78 -10.74 26.37
N GLN A 75 -5.39 -11.89 26.62
CA GLN A 75 -5.30 -13.05 25.73
C GLN A 75 -5.77 -12.70 24.30
N LEU A 76 -6.62 -11.67 24.20
CA LEU A 76 -7.07 -11.05 22.96
C LEU A 76 -5.94 -10.41 22.14
N ASP A 77 -4.95 -9.76 22.77
CA ASP A 77 -3.84 -9.11 22.07
C ASP A 77 -2.97 -10.14 21.32
N VAL A 78 -2.73 -11.30 21.94
CA VAL A 78 -1.98 -12.41 21.33
C VAL A 78 -2.73 -12.95 20.10
N VAL A 79 -4.04 -13.12 20.21
CA VAL A 79 -4.90 -13.58 19.11
C VAL A 79 -4.92 -12.56 17.96
N VAL A 80 -5.09 -11.27 18.26
CA VAL A 80 -5.10 -10.19 17.26
C VAL A 80 -3.75 -10.09 16.55
N LYS A 81 -2.64 -10.17 17.28
CA LYS A 81 -1.30 -10.17 16.68
C LYS A 81 -1.08 -11.38 15.77
N SER A 82 -1.44 -12.59 16.22
CA SER A 82 -1.31 -13.80 15.40
C SER A 82 -2.17 -13.74 14.13
N ALA A 83 -3.35 -13.14 14.20
CA ALA A 83 -4.20 -12.95 13.03
C ALA A 83 -3.58 -11.98 12.01
N TYR A 84 -3.02 -10.85 12.49
CA TYR A 84 -2.29 -9.91 11.65
C TYR A 84 -1.10 -10.58 10.95
N ASP A 85 -0.27 -11.32 11.70
CA ASP A 85 0.90 -12.02 11.16
C ASP A 85 0.48 -13.01 10.06
N GLY A 86 -0.62 -13.75 10.27
CA GLY A 86 -1.18 -14.66 9.27
C GLY A 86 -1.58 -13.96 7.97
N VAL A 87 -2.27 -12.82 8.06
CA VAL A 87 -2.65 -12.05 6.85
C VAL A 87 -1.45 -11.42 6.17
N ALA A 88 -0.49 -10.89 6.94
CA ALA A 88 0.75 -10.35 6.40
C ALA A 88 1.56 -11.42 5.64
N LEU A 89 1.58 -12.66 6.11
CA LEU A 89 2.21 -13.78 5.42
C LEU A 89 1.51 -14.13 4.11
N ILE A 90 0.17 -14.14 4.09
CA ILE A 90 -0.60 -14.38 2.85
C ILE A 90 -0.34 -13.27 1.83
N ARG A 91 -0.34 -12.01 2.28
CA ARG A 91 0.01 -10.85 1.46
C ARG A 91 1.40 -10.99 0.86
N GLN A 92 2.40 -11.35 1.66
CA GLN A 92 3.77 -11.54 1.17
C GLN A 92 3.85 -12.69 0.16
N SER A 93 3.21 -13.82 0.44
CA SER A 93 3.17 -14.97 -0.46
C SER A 93 2.56 -14.60 -1.82
N LEU A 94 1.48 -13.81 -1.83
CA LEU A 94 0.85 -13.34 -3.07
C LEU A 94 1.80 -12.41 -3.85
N LEU A 95 2.48 -11.48 -3.17
CA LEU A 95 3.49 -10.62 -3.79
C LEU A 95 4.64 -11.43 -4.42
N ASP A 96 5.16 -12.42 -3.69
CA ASP A 96 6.24 -13.29 -4.19
C ASP A 96 5.79 -14.08 -5.44
N ILE A 97 4.54 -14.55 -5.47
CA ILE A 97 3.97 -15.24 -6.64
C ILE A 97 3.89 -14.30 -7.85
N LEU A 98 3.40 -13.07 -7.64
CA LEU A 98 3.30 -12.05 -8.69
C LEU A 98 4.69 -11.67 -9.23
N GLU A 99 5.65 -11.46 -8.35
CA GLU A 99 7.03 -11.11 -8.71
C GLU A 99 7.70 -12.21 -9.55
N ARG A 100 7.52 -13.49 -9.18
CA ARG A 100 8.00 -14.64 -9.98
C ARG A 100 7.42 -14.68 -11.39
N GLN A 101 6.21 -14.12 -11.57
CA GLN A 101 5.55 -13.99 -12.86
C GLN A 101 5.87 -12.67 -13.57
N THR A 102 6.86 -11.91 -13.10
CA THR A 102 7.27 -10.59 -13.61
C THR A 102 6.16 -9.53 -13.52
N VAL A 103 5.29 -9.66 -12.53
CA VAL A 103 4.29 -8.64 -12.17
C VAL A 103 4.86 -7.81 -11.03
N THR A 104 5.11 -6.53 -11.29
CA THR A 104 5.81 -5.63 -10.35
C THR A 104 5.02 -4.34 -10.12
N PRO A 105 5.07 -3.78 -8.90
CA PRO A 105 4.42 -2.51 -8.61
C PRO A 105 5.13 -1.35 -9.32
N ILE A 106 4.35 -0.35 -9.73
CA ILE A 106 4.85 0.90 -10.33
C ILE A 106 5.34 1.80 -9.19
N LYS A 107 6.58 2.28 -9.27
CA LYS A 107 7.12 3.24 -8.30
C LYS A 107 6.56 4.63 -8.60
N THR A 108 5.79 5.17 -7.66
CA THR A 108 5.00 6.40 -7.85
C THR A 108 5.45 7.51 -6.91
N LEU A 109 5.40 7.28 -5.60
CA LEU A 109 5.74 8.26 -4.58
C LEU A 109 7.13 8.90 -4.81
N GLY A 110 7.17 10.23 -4.86
CA GLY A 110 8.39 11.00 -5.08
C GLY A 110 8.92 10.98 -6.52
N HIS A 111 8.24 10.31 -7.45
CA HIS A 111 8.59 10.31 -8.87
C HIS A 111 7.73 11.29 -9.67
N PRO A 112 8.24 11.80 -10.81
CA PRO A 112 7.44 12.60 -11.74
C PRO A 112 6.22 11.83 -12.24
N PHE A 113 5.10 12.53 -12.40
CA PHE A 113 3.89 11.93 -12.96
C PHE A 113 4.10 11.48 -14.41
N ASP A 114 3.83 10.19 -14.69
CA ASP A 114 3.83 9.60 -16.03
C ASP A 114 2.41 9.19 -16.47
N PRO A 115 1.78 9.91 -17.42
CA PRO A 115 0.43 9.58 -17.91
C PRO A 115 0.29 8.20 -18.55
N ARG A 116 1.40 7.53 -18.91
CA ARG A 116 1.35 6.19 -19.51
C ARG A 116 1.10 5.08 -18.48
N GLN A 117 1.36 5.37 -17.21
CA GLN A 117 1.42 4.40 -16.12
C GLN A 117 0.64 4.86 -14.88
N MET A 118 0.25 6.13 -14.82
CA MET A 118 -0.37 6.77 -13.67
C MET A 118 -1.61 7.55 -14.10
N ASN A 119 -2.64 7.46 -13.27
CA ASN A 119 -3.86 8.25 -13.36
C ASN A 119 -3.91 9.26 -12.20
N ALA A 120 -3.87 10.55 -12.53
CA ALA A 120 -3.93 11.61 -11.54
C ALA A 120 -5.39 11.82 -11.09
N MET A 121 -5.67 11.45 -9.84
CA MET A 121 -6.99 11.60 -9.22
C MET A 121 -7.24 13.01 -8.68
N GLY A 122 -6.17 13.79 -8.50
CA GLY A 122 -6.24 15.15 -7.99
C GLY A 122 -4.87 15.80 -7.87
N ARG A 123 -4.88 17.07 -7.44
CA ARG A 123 -3.70 17.84 -7.10
C ARG A 123 -3.78 18.31 -5.66
N GLU A 124 -2.63 18.39 -5.00
CA GLU A 124 -2.50 18.86 -3.63
C GLU A 124 -1.36 19.87 -3.54
N VAL A 125 -1.58 20.96 -2.80
CA VAL A 125 -0.56 21.97 -2.57
C VAL A 125 0.50 21.37 -1.66
N SER A 126 1.72 21.25 -2.16
CA SER A 126 2.85 20.75 -1.41
C SER A 126 4.02 21.71 -1.58
N PRO A 127 4.34 22.53 -0.56
CA PRO A 127 5.38 23.55 -0.66
C PRO A 127 6.79 22.94 -0.77
N GLU A 128 6.96 21.69 -0.32
CA GLU A 128 8.24 20.98 -0.31
C GLU A 128 8.46 20.11 -1.55
N ALA A 129 7.40 19.78 -2.30
CA ALA A 129 7.49 18.89 -3.45
C ALA A 129 7.69 19.66 -4.76
N VAL A 130 8.50 19.10 -5.66
CA VAL A 130 8.66 19.63 -7.02
C VAL A 130 7.31 19.53 -7.75
N PRO A 131 6.85 20.58 -8.46
CA PRO A 131 5.62 20.52 -9.25
C PRO A 131 5.56 19.31 -10.17
N ASN A 132 4.36 18.76 -10.37
CA ASN A 132 4.14 17.57 -11.20
C ASN A 132 4.81 16.27 -10.66
N THR A 133 5.16 16.24 -9.38
CA THR A 133 5.64 15.03 -8.68
C THR A 133 4.51 14.37 -7.91
N VAL A 134 4.48 13.04 -7.88
CA VAL A 134 3.50 12.31 -7.07
C VAL A 134 3.79 12.50 -5.59
N VAL A 135 2.83 13.07 -4.87
CA VAL A 135 2.89 13.28 -3.41
C VAL A 135 2.16 12.20 -2.62
N LYS A 136 1.17 11.56 -3.23
CA LYS A 136 0.39 10.49 -2.59
C LYS A 136 -0.01 9.41 -3.59
N GLU A 137 0.07 8.17 -3.15
CA GLU A 137 -0.43 7.00 -3.86
C GLU A 137 -1.74 6.55 -3.18
N ILE A 138 -2.83 6.57 -3.93
CA ILE A 138 -4.16 6.11 -3.48
C ILE A 138 -4.30 4.62 -3.75
N LEU A 139 -3.89 4.19 -4.95
CA LEU A 139 -3.94 2.81 -5.38
C LEU A 139 -2.66 2.46 -6.15
N LYS A 140 -2.04 1.36 -5.75
CA LYS A 140 -0.83 0.85 -6.40
C LYS A 140 -1.11 0.45 -7.85
N GLY A 141 -0.29 0.97 -8.76
CA GLY A 141 -0.24 0.48 -10.14
C GLY A 141 0.64 -0.76 -10.24
N TYR A 142 0.38 -1.61 -11.24
CA TYR A 142 1.16 -2.81 -11.51
C TYR A 142 1.42 -2.97 -13.00
N CYS A 143 2.64 -3.38 -13.33
CA CYS A 143 3.07 -3.75 -14.68
C CYS A 143 3.34 -5.25 -14.74
N TRP A 144 3.05 -5.86 -15.88
CA TRP A 144 3.47 -7.21 -16.23
C TRP A 144 4.39 -7.14 -17.43
N GLN A 145 5.65 -7.50 -17.23
CA GLN A 145 6.71 -7.24 -18.22
C GLN A 145 6.72 -5.74 -18.58
N ASP A 146 6.57 -5.40 -19.86
CA ASP A 146 6.54 -4.01 -20.33
C ASP A 146 5.11 -3.44 -20.47
N ARG A 147 4.09 -4.16 -20.00
CA ARG A 147 2.68 -3.78 -20.15
C ARG A 147 2.07 -3.38 -18.81
N VAL A 148 1.46 -2.20 -18.77
CA VAL A 148 0.66 -1.77 -17.62
C VAL A 148 -0.56 -2.68 -17.53
N LEU A 149 -0.71 -3.36 -16.38
CA LEU A 149 -1.94 -4.08 -16.06
C LEU A 149 -2.97 -3.09 -15.51
N ARG A 150 -2.55 -2.34 -14.48
CA ARG A 150 -3.37 -1.35 -13.80
C ARG A 150 -2.54 -0.10 -13.56
N GLU A 151 -3.06 1.05 -13.99
CA GLU A 151 -2.44 2.34 -13.71
C GLU A 151 -2.46 2.64 -12.21
N ALA A 152 -1.41 3.30 -11.72
CA ALA A 152 -1.40 3.80 -10.35
C ALA A 152 -2.32 4.99 -10.21
N GLN A 153 -3.14 5.04 -9.15
CA GLN A 153 -3.96 6.21 -8.85
C GLN A 153 -3.23 7.10 -7.86
N VAL A 154 -2.96 8.33 -8.27
CA VAL A 154 -2.03 9.21 -7.55
C VAL A 154 -2.58 10.62 -7.37
N ILE A 155 -2.06 11.33 -6.38
CA ILE A 155 -2.22 12.78 -6.20
C ILE A 155 -0.87 13.42 -6.50
N VAL A 156 -0.90 14.50 -7.28
CA VAL A 156 0.29 15.19 -7.79
C VAL A 156 0.44 16.55 -7.14
N ALA A 157 1.68 16.99 -6.89
CA ALA A 157 1.99 18.31 -6.35
C ALA A 157 1.51 19.41 -7.31
N ASP A 158 0.77 20.37 -6.77
CA ASP A 158 0.49 21.65 -7.44
C ASP A 158 1.56 22.70 -7.09
N ALA A 159 1.84 23.59 -8.03
CA ALA A 159 2.88 24.61 -7.89
C ALA A 159 2.43 25.87 -7.14
N SER A 160 1.15 25.98 -6.77
CA SER A 160 0.51 27.27 -6.50
C SER A 160 1.08 28.07 -5.31
N ASP A 161 1.82 27.47 -4.38
CA ASP A 161 2.44 28.19 -3.24
C ASP A 161 3.97 28.07 -3.11
N ALA A 162 4.64 27.20 -3.87
CA ALA A 162 6.10 27.03 -3.74
C ALA A 162 6.91 28.15 -4.42
N VAL A 163 6.30 28.91 -5.34
CA VAL A 163 6.98 29.98 -6.10
C VAL A 163 7.05 31.30 -5.32
N ALA A 164 6.19 31.52 -4.32
CA ALA A 164 6.11 32.80 -3.62
C ALA A 164 7.21 33.04 -2.55
N VAL A 165 7.99 32.01 -2.19
CA VAL A 165 8.99 32.11 -1.10
C VAL A 165 10.41 32.40 -1.63
N LYS A 166 10.66 32.35 -2.94
CA LYS A 166 12.02 32.43 -3.51
C LYS A 166 12.40 33.79 -4.12
N ASP A 167 11.48 34.76 -4.14
CA ASP A 167 11.70 36.09 -4.73
C ASP A 167 11.82 37.22 -3.67
N ALA A 168 12.08 36.88 -2.41
CA ALA A 168 12.09 37.82 -1.28
C ALA A 168 13.44 37.96 -0.54
N ASP A 169 14.56 37.65 -1.18
CA ASP A 169 15.91 37.87 -0.64
C ASP A 169 16.81 38.62 -1.65
#